data_AF-A0A520JP99-F1
#
_entry.id   AF-A0A520JP99-F1
#
_cell.length_a   1.000
_cell.length_b   1.000
_cell.length_c   1.000
_cell.angle_alpha   90.00
_cell.angle_beta   90.00
_cell.angle_gamma   90.00
#
_symmetry.space_group_name_H-M   'P 1'
#
loop_
_entity.id
_entity.type
_entity.pdbx_description
1 polymer ?
#
loop_
_entity_poly.entity_id
_entity_poly.type
_entity_poly.pdbx_seq_one_letter_code
_entity_poly.pdbx_strand_id
1 'polypeptide(L)'
;PVPDAEFARVRPAELARIVAARAVNATSDGWRQHFVWPVTGRISTRFGSQRIYANGEAGSYHSGVDVARATGKVVTAPADGVVILAADRPFTLEGNLLMIDHGMGLNSAFLHLSRIDVKPGDRVRQGQPIGAVGRTGRATGPHLHWSLRWQSAKLDPMLVAGEMR
;
A
#
# COMPACT_ATOMS: atom_id res chain seq x y z
N PRO A 1 17.96 6.95 4.05
CA PRO A 1 19.03 6.90 3.02
C PRO A 1 18.73 7.82 1.83
N VAL A 2 19.75 8.51 1.32
CA VAL A 2 19.69 9.12 -0.01
C VAL A 2 19.62 7.98 -1.06
N PRO A 3 18.85 8.12 -2.15
CA PRO A 3 18.88 7.16 -3.24
C PRO A 3 20.29 6.90 -3.78
N ASP A 4 20.68 5.63 -3.93
CA ASP A 4 21.92 5.26 -4.62
C ASP A 4 21.72 5.20 -6.15
N ALA A 5 22.81 4.99 -6.90
CA ALA A 5 22.77 4.94 -8.36
C ALA A 5 21.90 3.78 -8.90
N GLU A 6 21.83 2.66 -8.17
CA GLU A 6 20.99 1.54 -8.55
C GLU A 6 19.51 1.88 -8.40
N PHE A 7 19.13 2.51 -7.28
CA PHE A 7 17.79 3.04 -7.07
C PHE A 7 17.40 3.99 -8.20
N ALA A 8 18.26 4.96 -8.53
CA ALA A 8 17.99 5.93 -9.59
C ALA A 8 17.76 5.27 -10.96
N ARG A 9 18.47 4.17 -11.23
CA ARG A 9 18.34 3.39 -12.47
C ARG A 9 17.05 2.56 -12.54
N VAL A 10 16.65 1.93 -11.43
CA VAL A 10 15.51 0.99 -11.40
C VAL A 10 14.18 1.70 -11.18
N ARG A 11 14.18 2.78 -10.40
CA ARG A 11 12.97 3.46 -9.94
C ARG A 11 12.02 3.93 -11.06
N PRO A 12 12.49 4.47 -12.21
CA PRO A 12 11.58 4.92 -13.27
C PRO A 12 10.67 3.80 -13.81
N ALA A 13 11.19 2.59 -13.97
CA ALA A 13 10.41 1.45 -14.46
C ALA A 13 9.35 0.99 -13.43
N GLU A 14 9.69 1.02 -12.15
CA GLU A 14 8.74 0.73 -11.06
C GLU A 14 7.61 1.76 -11.02
N LEU A 15 7.96 3.05 -11.13
CA LEU A 15 6.98 4.13 -11.19
C LEU A 15 6.05 3.99 -12.40
N ALA A 16 6.59 3.65 -13.57
CA ALA A 16 5.79 3.41 -14.77
C ALA A 16 4.76 2.30 -14.55
N ARG A 17 5.12 1.21 -13.85
CA ARG A 17 4.18 0.14 -13.47
C ARG A 17 3.09 0.61 -12.51
N ILE A 18 3.45 1.41 -11.50
CA ILE A 18 2.47 1.98 -10.54
C ILE A 18 1.50 2.92 -11.26
N VAL A 19 2.01 3.75 -12.17
CA VAL A 19 1.19 4.68 -12.97
C VAL A 19 0.27 3.90 -13.89
N ALA A 20 0.78 2.89 -14.60
CA ALA A 20 -0.03 2.04 -15.48
C ALA A 20 -1.13 1.29 -14.70
N ALA A 21 -0.82 0.76 -13.51
CA ALA A 21 -1.80 0.11 -12.65
C ALA A 21 -2.95 1.05 -12.25
N ARG A 22 -2.65 2.31 -11.94
CA ARG A 22 -3.67 3.32 -11.58
C ARG A 22 -4.50 3.81 -12.76
N ALA A 23 -4.05 3.57 -14.00
CA ALA A 23 -4.83 3.86 -15.20
C ALA A 23 -5.85 2.76 -15.51
N VAL A 24 -5.75 1.60 -14.86
CA VAL A 24 -6.78 0.56 -14.95
C VAL A 24 -8.07 1.09 -14.33
N ASN A 25 -9.17 0.94 -15.05
CA ASN A 25 -10.51 1.28 -14.56
C ASN A 25 -11.32 -0.02 -14.42
N ALA A 26 -11.17 -0.67 -13.27
CA ALA A 26 -11.83 -1.94 -13.01
C ALA A 26 -13.28 -1.72 -12.54
N THR A 27 -14.22 -2.54 -13.05
CA THR A 27 -15.61 -2.52 -12.58
C THR A 27 -15.69 -3.16 -11.20
N SER A 28 -15.73 -2.33 -10.16
CA SER A 28 -15.98 -2.68 -8.76
C SER A 28 -16.85 -1.64 -8.09
N ASP A 29 -17.67 -2.09 -7.13
CA ASP A 29 -18.50 -1.25 -6.27
C ASP A 29 -17.94 -1.13 -4.84
N GLY A 30 -16.74 -1.64 -4.60
CA GLY A 30 -16.10 -1.61 -3.27
C GLY A 30 -15.90 -0.20 -2.73
N TRP A 31 -15.79 0.81 -3.60
CA TRP A 31 -15.70 2.22 -3.21
C TRP A 31 -16.91 2.72 -2.39
N ARG A 32 -18.06 2.03 -2.46
CA ARG A 32 -19.27 2.37 -1.70
C ARG A 32 -19.32 1.69 -0.33
N GLN A 33 -18.45 0.71 -0.08
CA GLN A 33 -18.46 -0.06 1.17
C GLN A 33 -17.85 0.77 2.31
N HIS A 34 -18.24 0.41 3.54
CA HIS A 34 -17.47 0.78 4.71
C HIS A 34 -16.17 -0.01 4.71
N PHE A 35 -15.02 0.66 4.66
CA PHE A 35 -13.73 -0.03 4.62
C PHE A 35 -13.40 -0.61 6.00
N VAL A 36 -12.79 -1.79 6.01
CA VAL A 36 -12.23 -2.39 7.23
C VAL A 36 -10.71 -2.28 7.21
N TRP A 37 -10.11 -2.36 8.39
CA TRP A 37 -8.66 -2.40 8.51
C TRP A 37 -8.09 -3.67 7.84
N PRO A 38 -7.12 -3.55 6.90
CA PRO A 38 -6.46 -4.69 6.28
C PRO A 38 -5.69 -5.57 7.28
N VAL A 39 -5.24 -4.94 8.37
CA VAL A 39 -4.63 -5.57 9.52
C VAL A 39 -4.86 -4.66 10.72
N THR A 40 -5.17 -5.23 11.88
CA THR A 40 -5.20 -4.46 13.14
C THR A 40 -3.81 -4.45 13.76
N GLY A 41 -3.47 -3.47 14.59
CA GLY A 41 -2.21 -3.37 15.31
C GLY A 41 -1.88 -1.97 15.81
N ARG A 42 -0.69 -1.78 16.38
CA ARG A 42 -0.28 -0.45 16.82
C ARG A 42 -0.03 0.41 15.59
N ILE A 43 -0.70 1.56 15.48
CA ILE A 43 -0.38 2.56 14.46
C ILE A 43 0.98 3.16 14.82
N SER A 44 2.01 2.88 14.00
CA SER A 44 3.37 3.39 14.22
C SER A 44 3.62 4.73 13.55
N THR A 45 2.99 4.97 12.40
CA THR A 45 3.11 6.22 11.63
C THR A 45 1.76 6.58 11.05
N ARG A 46 1.35 7.84 11.20
CA ARG A 46 0.08 8.35 10.67
C ARG A 46 0.26 8.94 9.28
N PHE A 47 -0.84 9.08 8.55
CA PHE A 47 -0.85 9.86 7.31
C PHE A 47 -0.43 11.30 7.58
N GLY A 48 0.29 11.91 6.64
CA GLY A 48 0.72 13.31 6.72
C GLY A 48 1.92 13.57 7.64
N SER A 49 2.42 12.56 8.39
CA SER A 49 3.62 12.74 9.21
C SER A 49 4.83 13.17 8.36
N GLN A 50 5.50 14.23 8.77
CA GLN A 50 6.68 14.76 8.10
C GLN A 50 7.87 13.80 8.27
N ARG A 51 8.52 13.44 7.16
CA ARG A 51 9.79 12.69 7.22
C ARG A 51 10.94 13.67 7.34
N ILE A 52 11.87 13.39 8.24
CA ILE A 52 13.13 14.12 8.37
C ILE A 52 14.26 13.14 8.05
N TYR A 53 15.11 13.50 7.09
CA TYR A 53 16.29 12.71 6.74
C TYR A 53 17.42 12.93 7.76
N ALA A 54 18.43 12.05 7.75
CA ALA A 54 19.53 12.10 8.72
C ALA A 54 20.35 13.40 8.66
N ASN A 55 20.30 14.12 7.54
CA ASN A 55 20.90 15.44 7.34
C ASN A 55 20.01 16.60 7.81
N GLY A 56 18.86 16.33 8.44
CA GLY A 56 17.91 17.34 8.92
C GLY A 56 16.93 17.85 7.86
N GLU A 57 17.05 17.43 6.60
CA GLU A 57 16.17 17.90 5.52
C GLU A 57 14.78 17.27 5.59
N ALA A 58 13.77 18.09 5.32
CA ALA A 58 12.38 17.65 5.19
C ALA A 58 12.20 16.83 3.90
N GLY A 59 11.84 15.56 4.06
CA GLY A 59 11.46 14.68 2.96
C GLY A 59 9.98 14.77 2.59
N SER A 60 9.52 13.85 1.75
CA SER A 60 8.09 13.70 1.47
C SER A 60 7.32 13.27 2.73
N TYR A 61 6.14 13.83 2.96
CA TYR A 61 5.24 13.36 4.02
C TYR A 61 4.83 11.90 3.82
N HIS A 62 4.37 11.27 4.90
CA HIS A 62 3.90 9.89 4.91
C HIS A 62 2.56 9.74 4.21
N SER A 63 2.52 9.06 3.06
CA SER A 63 1.33 9.00 2.19
C SER A 63 0.32 7.90 2.52
N GLY A 64 0.38 7.32 3.71
CA GLY A 64 -0.48 6.25 4.15
C GLY A 64 -0.45 6.12 5.67
N VAL A 65 -0.92 5.00 6.19
CA VAL A 65 -0.82 4.64 7.60
C VAL A 65 0.04 3.40 7.76
N ASP A 66 0.91 3.39 8.76
CA ASP A 66 1.72 2.23 9.11
C ASP A 66 1.13 1.52 10.32
N VAL A 67 0.84 0.23 10.16
CA VAL A 67 0.36 -0.65 11.23
C VAL A 67 1.46 -1.66 11.57
N ALA A 68 2.05 -1.50 12.76
CA ALA A 68 3.11 -2.37 13.25
C ALA A 68 2.54 -3.72 13.68
N ARG A 69 3.01 -4.78 13.01
CA ARG A 69 2.67 -6.19 13.27
C ARG A 69 3.83 -7.08 12.88
N ALA A 70 3.90 -8.27 13.50
CA ALA A 70 4.93 -9.25 13.18
C ALA A 70 4.84 -9.69 11.70
N THR A 71 6.00 -9.97 11.10
CA THR A 71 6.09 -10.58 9.76
C THR A 71 5.22 -11.83 9.69
N GLY A 72 4.54 -12.04 8.57
CA GLY A 72 3.71 -13.22 8.30
C GLY A 72 2.26 -13.11 8.77
N LYS A 73 1.91 -12.07 9.56
CA LYS A 73 0.51 -11.78 9.90
C LYS A 73 -0.31 -11.48 8.65
N VAL A 74 -1.48 -12.08 8.55
CA VAL A 74 -2.37 -11.98 7.39
C VAL A 74 -2.79 -10.52 7.17
N VAL A 75 -2.75 -10.09 5.92
CA VAL A 75 -3.33 -8.84 5.43
C VAL A 75 -4.54 -9.21 4.59
N THR A 76 -5.67 -8.53 4.82
CA THR A 76 -6.93 -8.76 4.12
C THR A 76 -7.31 -7.57 3.25
N ALA A 77 -8.18 -7.79 2.26
CA ALA A 77 -8.73 -6.71 1.44
C ALA A 77 -9.66 -5.81 2.29
N PRO A 78 -9.47 -4.48 2.29
CA PRO A 78 -10.26 -3.57 3.11
C PRO A 78 -11.68 -3.35 2.55
N ALA A 79 -11.87 -3.62 1.27
CA ALA A 79 -13.13 -3.56 0.54
C ALA A 79 -13.00 -4.46 -0.71
N ASP A 80 -14.13 -4.74 -1.36
CA ASP A 80 -14.19 -5.44 -2.63
C ASP A 80 -13.36 -4.70 -3.69
N GLY A 81 -12.76 -5.44 -4.61
CA GLY A 81 -11.95 -4.82 -5.65
C GLY A 81 -11.36 -5.80 -6.64
N VAL A 82 -10.54 -5.24 -7.54
CA VAL A 82 -9.76 -5.99 -8.52
C VAL A 82 -8.29 -5.69 -8.30
N VAL A 83 -7.47 -6.73 -8.25
CA VAL A 83 -6.02 -6.57 -8.15
C VAL A 83 -5.50 -5.97 -9.44
N ILE A 84 -4.92 -4.78 -9.37
CA ILE A 84 -4.39 -4.04 -10.53
C ILE A 84 -2.87 -4.08 -10.63
N LEU A 85 -2.19 -4.45 -9.54
CA LEU A 85 -0.76 -4.71 -9.53
C LEU A 85 -0.43 -5.66 -8.38
N ALA A 86 0.33 -6.70 -8.68
CA ALA A 86 1.07 -7.49 -7.71
C ALA A 86 2.52 -7.55 -8.20
N ALA A 87 3.46 -7.12 -7.36
CA ALA A 87 4.86 -7.11 -7.72
C ALA A 87 5.37 -8.56 -7.87
N ASP A 88 5.92 -8.86 -9.04
CA ASP A 88 6.59 -10.12 -9.40
C ASP A 88 7.97 -10.25 -8.73
N ARG A 89 8.57 -9.10 -8.40
CA ARG A 89 9.80 -8.98 -7.60
C ARG A 89 9.69 -7.74 -6.70
N PRO A 90 10.34 -7.73 -5.52
CA PRO A 90 10.29 -6.57 -4.63
C PRO A 90 10.75 -5.29 -5.33
N PHE A 91 9.96 -4.23 -5.21
CA PHE A 91 10.33 -2.89 -5.65
C PHE A 91 11.30 -2.26 -4.66
N THR A 92 12.17 -1.37 -5.16
CA THR A 92 13.24 -0.73 -4.38
C THR A 92 12.69 0.00 -3.15
N LEU A 93 11.55 0.70 -3.26
CA LEU A 93 10.92 1.42 -2.15
C LEU A 93 9.81 0.59 -1.53
N GLU A 94 8.82 0.19 -2.32
CA GLU A 94 7.59 -0.44 -1.86
C GLU A 94 7.78 -1.88 -1.40
N GLY A 95 8.85 -2.56 -1.81
CA GLY A 95 9.01 -3.99 -1.61
C GLY A 95 7.98 -4.78 -2.41
N ASN A 96 7.44 -5.83 -1.83
CA ASN A 96 6.33 -6.56 -2.42
C ASN A 96 5.07 -5.70 -2.37
N LEU A 97 4.86 -4.96 -3.46
CA LEU A 97 3.74 -4.06 -3.65
C LEU A 97 2.52 -4.81 -4.17
N LEU A 98 1.38 -4.62 -3.50
CA LEU A 98 0.07 -5.03 -3.98
C LEU A 98 -0.83 -3.79 -4.11
N MET A 99 -1.60 -3.71 -5.19
CA MET A 99 -2.58 -2.64 -5.41
C MET A 99 -3.92 -3.23 -5.83
N ILE A 100 -5.00 -2.70 -5.25
CA ILE A 100 -6.39 -3.10 -5.51
C ILE A 100 -7.17 -1.85 -5.93
N ASP A 101 -7.86 -1.92 -7.07
CA ASP A 101 -8.86 -0.94 -7.49
C ASP A 101 -10.23 -1.31 -6.92
N HIS A 102 -10.82 -0.38 -6.16
CA HIS A 102 -12.13 -0.51 -5.55
C HIS A 102 -13.24 0.11 -6.41
N GLY A 103 -12.89 0.66 -7.58
CA GLY A 103 -13.78 1.32 -8.53
C GLY A 103 -13.79 2.84 -8.41
N MET A 104 -14.30 3.52 -9.44
CA MET A 104 -14.43 4.98 -9.50
C MET A 104 -13.13 5.76 -9.24
N GLY A 105 -11.97 5.13 -9.50
CA GLY A 105 -10.65 5.70 -9.29
C GLY A 105 -10.13 5.61 -7.84
N LEU A 106 -10.82 4.92 -6.93
CA LEU A 106 -10.35 4.66 -5.57
C LEU A 106 -9.52 3.36 -5.52
N ASN A 107 -8.24 3.47 -5.17
CA ASN A 107 -7.35 2.30 -5.03
C ASN A 107 -6.65 2.27 -3.67
N SER A 108 -6.45 1.05 -3.17
CA SER A 108 -5.53 0.74 -2.07
C SER A 108 -4.17 0.30 -2.61
N ALA A 109 -3.10 0.67 -1.90
CA ALA A 109 -1.79 0.07 -2.06
C ALA A 109 -1.25 -0.45 -0.71
N PHE A 110 -0.72 -1.66 -0.73
CA PHE A 110 -0.16 -2.40 0.40
C PHE A 110 1.32 -2.64 0.13
N LEU A 111 2.15 -2.08 0.99
CA LEU A 111 3.60 -2.07 0.83
C LEU A 111 4.26 -2.97 1.86
N HIS A 112 5.52 -3.29 1.59
CA HIS A 112 6.44 -4.02 2.45
C HIS A 112 6.03 -5.46 2.76
N LEU A 113 5.07 -6.03 2.01
CA LEU A 113 4.55 -7.36 2.26
C LEU A 113 5.66 -8.42 2.26
N SER A 114 5.51 -9.48 3.06
CA SER A 114 6.43 -10.62 3.02
C SER A 114 6.10 -11.57 1.88
N ARG A 115 4.82 -11.66 1.52
CA ARG A 115 4.29 -12.41 0.38
C ARG A 115 2.99 -11.78 -0.11
N ILE A 116 2.64 -12.08 -1.35
CA ILE A 116 1.38 -11.70 -1.98
C ILE A 116 0.66 -13.00 -2.36
N ASP A 117 -0.61 -13.11 -1.96
CA ASP A 117 -1.40 -14.34 -2.10
C ASP A 117 -2.42 -14.26 -3.27
N VAL A 118 -2.38 -13.17 -4.05
CA VAL A 118 -3.27 -12.87 -5.20
C VAL A 118 -2.49 -12.34 -6.41
N LYS A 119 -3.07 -12.37 -7.60
CA LYS A 119 -2.43 -11.90 -8.85
C LYS A 119 -3.26 -10.84 -9.58
N PRO A 120 -2.67 -10.04 -10.49
CA PRO A 120 -3.41 -9.04 -11.27
C PRO A 120 -4.61 -9.67 -12.01
N GLY A 121 -5.74 -8.98 -11.99
CA GLY A 121 -7.01 -9.45 -12.54
C GLY A 121 -7.89 -10.23 -11.56
N ASP A 122 -7.35 -10.72 -10.44
CA ASP A 122 -8.16 -11.39 -9.42
C ASP A 122 -9.17 -10.40 -8.81
N ARG A 123 -10.42 -10.85 -8.69
CA ARG A 123 -11.45 -10.16 -7.89
C ARG A 123 -11.30 -10.59 -6.44
N VAL A 124 -11.28 -9.62 -5.53
CA VAL A 124 -11.20 -9.86 -4.09
C VAL A 124 -12.43 -9.31 -3.38
N ARG A 125 -12.82 -9.96 -2.28
CA ARG A 125 -13.89 -9.50 -1.39
C ARG A 125 -13.33 -8.90 -0.12
N GLN A 126 -14.05 -7.96 0.49
CA GLN A 126 -13.71 -7.44 1.81
C GLN A 126 -13.43 -8.58 2.81
N GLY A 127 -12.32 -8.49 3.54
CA GLY A 127 -11.89 -9.50 4.51
C GLY A 127 -11.14 -10.70 3.90
N GLN A 128 -11.10 -10.83 2.58
CA GLN A 128 -10.33 -11.91 1.93
C GLN A 128 -8.83 -11.73 2.18
N PRO A 129 -8.09 -12.79 2.57
CA PRO A 129 -6.63 -12.76 2.62
C PRO A 129 -6.00 -12.42 1.26
N ILE A 130 -5.06 -11.48 1.25
CA ILE A 130 -4.38 -11.00 0.03
C ILE A 130 -2.85 -11.06 0.13
N GLY A 131 -2.32 -11.35 1.31
CA GLY A 131 -0.88 -11.44 1.56
C GLY A 131 -0.57 -11.43 3.04
N ALA A 132 0.66 -11.06 3.38
CA ALA A 132 1.07 -10.92 4.76
C ALA A 132 2.05 -9.78 5.02
N VAL A 133 1.98 -9.25 6.24
CA VAL A 133 2.90 -8.24 6.78
C VAL A 133 4.35 -8.67 6.58
N GLY A 134 5.23 -7.73 6.26
CA GLY A 134 6.65 -7.99 6.07
C GLY A 134 7.51 -6.77 6.33
N ARG A 135 8.73 -6.79 5.76
CA ARG A 135 9.70 -5.69 5.79
C ARG A 135 10.46 -5.54 4.46
N THR A 136 9.83 -5.92 3.34
CA THR A 136 10.50 -5.86 2.02
C THR A 136 10.61 -4.42 1.52
N GLY A 137 11.55 -4.17 0.60
CA GLY A 137 11.84 -2.82 0.12
C GLY A 137 12.44 -1.95 1.22
N ARG A 138 12.07 -0.67 1.24
CA ARG A 138 12.62 0.32 2.17
C ARG A 138 11.76 0.44 3.43
N ALA A 139 11.87 -0.54 4.31
CA ALA A 139 11.21 -0.59 5.62
C ALA A 139 12.24 -0.68 6.77
N THR A 140 12.00 0.02 7.89
CA THR A 140 12.88 -0.03 9.08
C THR A 140 12.53 -1.14 10.07
N GLY A 141 11.37 -1.79 9.90
CA GLY A 141 10.92 -2.91 10.70
C GLY A 141 9.63 -3.52 10.15
N PRO A 142 9.13 -4.64 10.70
CA PRO A 142 7.89 -5.26 10.25
C PRO A 142 6.65 -4.39 10.47
N HIS A 143 5.96 -4.04 9.37
CA HIS A 143 4.70 -3.30 9.39
C HIS A 143 3.96 -3.48 8.05
N LEU A 144 2.66 -3.19 8.05
CA LEU A 144 1.92 -2.90 6.84
C LEU A 144 1.93 -1.38 6.65
N HIS A 145 2.39 -0.91 5.49
CA HIS A 145 2.04 0.42 5.01
C HIS A 145 0.83 0.30 4.09
N TRP A 146 -0.29 0.92 4.47
CA TRP A 146 -1.51 0.98 3.68
C TRP A 146 -1.76 2.42 3.24
N SER A 147 -1.94 2.63 1.94
CA SER A 147 -2.28 3.95 1.39
C SER A 147 -3.52 3.87 0.52
N LEU A 148 -4.29 4.95 0.53
CA LEU A 148 -5.46 5.14 -0.32
C LEU A 148 -5.26 6.32 -1.26
N ARG A 149 -5.75 6.17 -2.48
CA ARG A 149 -5.78 7.24 -3.47
C ARG A 149 -7.12 7.21 -4.19
N TRP A 150 -7.79 8.35 -4.25
CA TRP A 150 -8.95 8.55 -5.11
C TRP A 150 -8.57 9.52 -6.22
N GLN A 151 -8.51 9.01 -7.46
CA GLN A 151 -7.98 9.74 -8.62
C GLN A 151 -6.57 10.30 -8.31
N SER A 152 -6.41 11.62 -8.33
CA SER A 152 -5.14 12.31 -8.06
C SER A 152 -4.91 12.60 -6.57
N ALA A 153 -5.91 12.42 -5.70
CA ALA A 153 -5.82 12.75 -4.27
C ALA A 153 -5.39 11.54 -3.43
N LYS A 154 -4.43 11.74 -2.52
CA LYS A 154 -4.10 10.78 -1.47
C LYS A 154 -5.06 11.01 -0.30
N LEU A 155 -5.58 9.93 0.26
CA LEU A 155 -6.51 9.99 1.39
C LEU A 155 -5.85 9.43 2.65
N ASP A 156 -6.25 9.96 3.81
CA ASP A 156 -5.91 9.37 5.09
C ASP A 156 -6.74 8.08 5.29
N PRO A 157 -6.12 6.88 5.32
CA PRO A 157 -6.86 5.64 5.51
C PRO A 157 -7.59 5.56 6.85
N MET A 158 -7.15 6.31 7.87
CA MET A 158 -7.82 6.35 9.17
C MET A 158 -9.22 6.97 9.08
N LEU A 159 -9.42 7.94 8.19
CA LEU A 159 -10.73 8.55 7.98
C LEU A 159 -11.70 7.63 7.22
N VAL A 160 -11.16 6.67 6.46
CA VAL A 160 -11.95 5.74 5.64
C VAL A 160 -12.29 4.46 6.41
N ALA A 161 -11.33 3.92 7.17
CA ALA A 161 -11.53 2.72 7.99
C ALA A 161 -12.13 3.00 9.38
N GLY A 162 -12.09 4.26 9.83
CA GLY A 162 -12.51 4.65 11.17
C GLY A 162 -11.59 4.13 12.27
N GLU A 163 -12.09 4.16 13.50
CA GLU A 163 -11.35 3.68 14.67
C GLU A 163 -11.02 2.20 14.53
N MET A 164 -9.76 1.85 14.82
CA MET A 164 -9.33 0.46 14.86
C MET A 164 -9.88 -0.17 16.15
N ARG A 165 -10.90 -1.02 15.99
CA ARG A 165 -11.50 -1.81 17.06
C ARG A 165 -10.80 -3.16 17.21
#